data_AF-A0A0C2Y7M1-F1
#
_entry.id   AF-A0A0C2Y7M1-F1
#
_cell.length_a   1.000
_cell.length_b   1.000
_cell.length_c   1.000
_cell.angle_alpha   90.00
_cell.angle_beta   90.00
_cell.angle_gamma   90.00
#
_symmetry.space_group_name_H-M   'P 1'
#
loop_
_entity.id
_entity.type
_entity.pdbx_description
1 polymer ?
#
loop_
_entity_poly.entity_id
_entity_poly.type
_entity_poly.pdbx_seq_one_letter_code
_entity_poly.pdbx_strand_id
1 'polypeptide(L)'
;MDAPADQTSLPRPVESQPNTSNVPRRTYPAIVHAAVACALISPIAFLPYFAARRHINVLQQSVNVLRKETLRLRDELDVATSMQRSMTSELRDLRGMAESTAKLSNETRKNFSHREMERLVAEEAIQANLRELLEDSQRSRNQISALRGLGMSLADVAGFMQMVELQFGIGSGSKDKYGIERLRLLALQIQSDLDNGMQPEGSRAPQIDKRPVT
;
A
#
# COMPACT_ATOMS: atom_id res chain seq x y z
N MET A 1 -2.99 50.16 35.39
CA MET A 1 -4.33 50.29 34.80
C MET A 1 -5.35 50.00 35.88
N ASP A 2 -5.36 50.78 36.96
CA ASP A 2 -5.72 52.21 37.06
C ASP A 2 -7.24 52.39 37.15
N ALA A 3 -7.72 52.39 38.41
CA ALA A 3 -8.48 53.47 39.06
C ALA A 3 -9.83 53.95 38.43
N PRO A 4 -10.62 54.80 39.12
CA PRO A 4 -11.19 54.62 40.46
C PRO A 4 -12.66 55.13 40.55
N ALA A 5 -13.24 55.01 41.75
CA ALA A 5 -14.10 55.99 42.44
C ALA A 5 -15.23 56.73 41.68
N ASP A 6 -16.44 56.69 42.25
CA ASP A 6 -16.88 57.93 42.91
C ASP A 6 -17.72 57.65 44.17
N GLN A 7 -17.27 58.27 45.25
CA GLN A 7 -17.94 58.40 46.53
C GLN A 7 -18.63 59.76 46.50
N THR A 8 -19.91 59.86 46.85
CA THR A 8 -20.44 61.13 47.33
C THR A 8 -21.27 60.93 48.58
N SER A 9 -20.62 61.32 49.65
CA SER A 9 -20.98 61.35 51.05
C SER A 9 -21.92 62.50 51.42
N LEU A 10 -22.87 62.23 52.35
CA LEU A 10 -23.27 63.05 53.52
C LEU A 10 -23.76 64.52 53.28
N PRO A 11 -24.23 65.28 54.31
CA PRO A 11 -25.24 65.01 55.33
C PRO A 11 -26.23 66.20 55.60
N ARG A 12 -27.25 65.92 56.42
CA ARG A 12 -27.83 66.78 57.48
C ARG A 12 -28.86 67.92 57.17
N PRO A 13 -29.65 68.32 58.21
CA PRO A 13 -31.04 68.75 58.13
C PRO A 13 -31.20 70.27 58.34
N VAL A 14 -32.35 70.81 57.92
CA VAL A 14 -32.90 72.03 58.51
C VAL A 14 -34.39 71.82 58.76
N GLU A 15 -34.65 71.58 60.04
CA GLU A 15 -35.90 71.77 60.72
C GLU A 15 -36.29 73.25 60.67
N SER A 16 -37.44 73.53 60.10
CA SER A 16 -38.20 74.75 60.41
C SER A 16 -39.68 74.47 60.18
N GLN A 17 -40.31 73.86 61.18
CA GLN A 17 -41.73 74.09 61.45
C GLN A 17 -41.93 75.60 61.71
N PRO A 18 -42.99 76.16 61.12
CA PRO A 18 -43.90 76.96 61.93
C PRO A 18 -45.28 76.33 61.91
N ASN A 19 -45.70 75.88 63.08
CA ASN A 19 -47.08 75.68 63.47
C ASN A 19 -47.89 76.94 63.12
N THR A 20 -48.85 76.82 62.19
CA THR A 20 -50.00 77.71 62.17
C THR A 20 -51.27 76.96 61.78
N SER A 21 -52.16 76.87 62.78
CA SER A 21 -53.62 76.86 62.68
C SER A 21 -54.29 75.69 61.96
N ASN A 22 -54.77 74.76 62.79
CA ASN A 22 -56.05 74.10 62.64
C ASN A 22 -57.11 75.06 62.07
N VAL A 23 -57.49 74.85 60.81
CA VAL A 23 -58.72 75.37 60.22
C VAL A 23 -59.53 74.16 59.79
N PRO A 24 -60.74 73.92 60.33
CA PRO A 24 -61.63 72.89 59.81
C PRO A 24 -62.19 73.38 58.48
N ARG A 25 -61.40 73.28 57.41
CA ARG A 25 -61.87 73.52 56.05
C ARG A 25 -62.77 72.35 55.70
N ARG A 26 -64.08 72.62 55.76
CA ARG A 26 -65.12 71.90 55.02
C ARG A 26 -64.73 71.93 53.54
N THR A 27 -63.86 71.00 53.21
CA THR A 27 -63.47 70.60 51.88
C THR A 27 -64.57 69.67 51.37
N TYR A 28 -64.64 69.43 50.06
CA TYR A 28 -65.52 68.45 49.38
C TYR A 28 -66.94 68.96 49.04
N PRO A 29 -67.09 69.53 47.82
CA PRO A 29 -67.68 68.70 46.75
C PRO A 29 -66.80 68.57 45.49
N ALA A 30 -65.85 69.48 45.22
CA ALA A 30 -65.04 69.45 43.99
C ALA A 30 -64.13 68.22 43.88
N ILE A 31 -63.50 67.78 44.98
CA ILE A 31 -62.67 66.56 45.00
C ILE A 31 -63.55 65.32 44.82
N VAL A 32 -64.79 65.31 45.31
CA VAL A 32 -65.74 64.21 45.10
C VAL A 32 -66.14 64.14 43.64
N HIS A 33 -66.48 65.27 43.02
CA HIS A 33 -66.80 65.32 41.59
C HIS A 33 -65.60 64.96 40.71
N ALA A 34 -64.39 65.38 41.06
CA ALA A 34 -63.16 64.97 40.36
C ALA A 34 -62.87 63.47 40.53
N ALA A 35 -63.08 62.91 41.72
CA ALA A 35 -62.93 61.49 41.98
C ALA A 35 -63.95 60.66 41.19
N VAL A 36 -65.21 61.12 41.12
CA VAL A 36 -66.28 60.48 40.33
C VAL A 36 -65.99 60.58 38.83
N ALA A 37 -65.55 61.73 38.34
CA ALA A 37 -65.17 61.91 36.93
C ALA A 37 -63.95 61.05 36.55
N CYS A 38 -62.90 61.01 37.39
CA CYS A 38 -61.76 60.13 37.19
C CYS A 38 -62.16 58.65 37.27
N ALA A 39 -63.04 58.26 38.18
CA ALA A 39 -63.54 56.88 38.27
C ALA A 39 -64.31 56.46 37.00
N LEU A 40 -65.03 57.38 36.35
CA LEU A 40 -65.73 57.13 35.10
C LEU A 40 -64.82 57.13 33.86
N ILE A 41 -63.83 58.03 33.80
CA ILE A 41 -62.93 58.17 32.65
C ILE A 41 -61.80 57.13 32.69
N SER A 42 -61.33 56.76 33.89
CA SER A 42 -60.28 55.76 34.13
C SER A 42 -60.45 54.48 33.32
N PRO A 43 -61.59 53.74 33.37
CA PRO A 43 -61.74 52.49 32.61
C PRO A 43 -61.62 52.70 31.09
N ILE A 44 -62.10 53.83 30.56
CA ILE A 44 -61.99 54.19 29.14
C ILE A 44 -60.53 54.46 28.77
N ALA A 45 -59.78 55.17 29.63
CA ALA A 45 -58.37 55.43 29.44
C ALA A 45 -57.49 54.17 29.58
N PHE A 46 -57.90 53.19 30.40
CA PHE A 46 -57.14 51.95 30.63
C PHE A 46 -57.35 50.87 29.55
N LEU A 47 -58.49 50.85 28.85
CA LEU A 47 -58.76 49.88 27.77
C LEU A 47 -57.65 49.77 26.70
N PRO A 48 -57.17 50.87 26.08
CA PRO A 48 -56.09 50.78 25.08
C PRO A 48 -54.79 50.25 25.68
N TYR A 49 -54.51 50.53 26.95
CA TYR A 49 -53.34 49.99 27.65
C TYR A 49 -53.43 48.47 27.85
N PHE A 50 -54.61 47.96 28.24
CA PHE A 50 -54.84 46.53 28.35
C PHE A 50 -54.73 45.80 27.00
N ALA A 51 -55.26 46.39 25.94
CA ALA A 51 -55.12 45.85 24.59
C ALA A 51 -53.64 45.79 24.16
N ALA A 52 -52.90 46.89 24.32
CA ALA A 52 -51.47 46.94 24.03
C ALA A 52 -50.68 45.88 24.83
N ARG A 53 -50.99 45.71 26.12
CA ARG A 53 -50.34 44.71 26.98
C ARG A 53 -50.60 43.28 26.50
N ARG A 54 -51.82 42.98 26.03
CA ARG A 54 -52.14 41.68 25.42
C ARG A 54 -51.32 41.44 24.15
N HIS A 55 -51.22 42.44 23.27
CA HIS A 55 -50.42 42.34 22.04
C HIS A 55 -48.93 42.13 22.32
N ILE A 56 -48.36 42.85 23.30
CA ILE A 56 -46.96 42.66 23.71
C ILE A 56 -46.72 41.24 24.20
N ASN A 57 -47.62 40.69 25.02
CA ASN A 57 -47.48 39.32 25.52
C ASN A 57 -47.53 38.28 24.39
N VAL A 58 -48.44 38.44 23.42
CA VAL A 58 -48.52 37.54 22.25
C VAL A 58 -47.23 37.63 21.42
N LEU A 59 -46.74 38.84 21.16
CA LEU A 59 -45.50 39.03 20.40
C LEU A 59 -44.30 38.42 21.14
N GLN A 60 -44.20 38.59 22.45
CA GLN A 60 -43.17 37.96 23.27
C GLN A 60 -43.24 36.43 23.20
N GLN A 61 -44.44 35.85 23.22
CA GLN A 61 -44.62 34.41 23.04
C GLN A 61 -44.15 33.96 21.64
N SER A 62 -44.54 34.67 20.58
CA SER A 62 -44.09 34.36 19.22
C SER A 62 -42.57 34.48 19.06
N VAL A 63 -41.95 35.52 19.63
CA VAL A 63 -40.48 35.68 19.64
C VAL A 63 -39.81 34.54 20.38
N ASN A 64 -40.38 34.09 21.50
CA ASN A 64 -39.84 32.96 22.27
C ASN A 64 -39.96 31.64 21.51
N VAL A 65 -41.06 31.39 20.80
CA VAL A 65 -41.23 30.21 19.94
C VAL A 65 -40.22 30.24 18.80
N LEU A 66 -40.13 31.35 18.06
CA LEU A 66 -39.18 31.50 16.96
C LEU A 66 -37.72 31.38 17.44
N ARG A 67 -37.41 31.93 18.62
CA ARG A 67 -36.08 31.78 19.24
C ARG A 67 -35.78 30.30 19.53
N LYS A 68 -36.73 29.52 20.04
CA LYS A 68 -36.54 28.08 20.26
C LYS A 68 -36.32 27.32 18.96
N GLU A 69 -37.09 27.64 17.92
CA GLU A 69 -36.92 27.01 16.60
C GLU A 69 -35.58 27.35 15.96
N THR A 70 -35.13 28.60 16.03
CA THR A 70 -33.82 29.00 15.51
C THR A 70 -32.67 28.33 16.26
N LEU A 71 -32.78 28.13 17.57
CA LEU A 71 -31.79 27.37 18.34
C LEU A 71 -31.78 25.90 17.90
N ARG A 72 -32.95 25.27 17.77
CA ARG A 72 -33.06 23.89 17.29
C ARG A 72 -32.46 23.71 15.89
N LEU A 73 -32.75 24.61 14.97
CA LEU A 73 -32.19 24.57 13.61
C LEU A 73 -30.67 24.75 13.61
N ARG A 74 -30.14 25.57 14.52
CA ARG A 74 -28.68 25.70 14.70
C ARG A 74 -28.07 24.41 15.21
N ASP A 75 -28.68 23.79 16.21
CA ASP A 75 -28.20 22.51 16.74
C ASP A 75 -28.25 21.41 15.65
N GLU A 76 -29.32 21.35 14.85
CA GLU A 76 -29.43 20.42 13.73
C GLU A 76 -28.38 20.68 12.64
N LEU A 77 -28.06 21.95 12.35
CA LEU A 77 -27.01 22.33 11.41
C LEU A 77 -25.60 22.00 11.93
N ASP A 78 -25.36 22.16 13.23
CA ASP A 78 -24.09 21.76 13.86
C ASP A 78 -23.90 20.24 13.82
N VAL A 79 -24.96 19.46 14.05
CA VAL A 79 -24.94 18.00 13.88
C VAL A 79 -24.69 17.61 12.41
N ALA A 80 -25.40 18.24 11.46
CA ALA A 80 -25.22 17.94 10.04
C ALA A 80 -23.82 18.30 9.54
N THR A 81 -23.28 19.44 9.95
CA THR A 81 -21.93 19.88 9.55
C THR A 81 -20.82 19.03 10.18
N SER A 82 -20.99 18.60 11.44
CA SER A 82 -20.05 17.66 12.07
C SER A 82 -20.07 16.27 11.41
N MET A 83 -21.25 15.76 11.06
CA MET A 83 -21.39 14.51 10.28
C MET A 83 -20.79 14.64 8.88
N GLN A 84 -20.98 15.78 8.22
CA GLN A 84 -20.34 16.02 6.92
C GLN A 84 -18.81 16.02 7.04
N ARG A 85 -18.27 16.65 8.09
CA ARG A 85 -16.82 16.64 8.36
C ARG A 85 -16.30 15.22 8.58
N SER A 86 -16.98 14.39 9.39
CA SER A 86 -16.55 13.00 9.59
C SER A 86 -16.57 12.21 8.29
N MET A 87 -17.65 12.31 7.50
CA MET A 87 -17.74 11.65 6.20
C MET A 87 -16.62 12.08 5.24
N THR A 88 -16.30 13.39 5.18
CA THR A 88 -15.19 13.85 4.33
C THR A 88 -13.82 13.32 4.80
N SER A 89 -13.64 13.12 6.11
CA SER A 89 -12.41 12.52 6.64
C SER A 89 -12.29 11.04 6.29
N GLU A 90 -13.40 10.28 6.37
CA GLU A 90 -13.46 8.87 5.96
C GLU A 90 -13.18 8.71 4.46
N LEU A 91 -13.78 9.56 3.62
CA LEU A 91 -13.51 9.56 2.18
C LEU A 91 -12.04 9.85 1.85
N ARG A 92 -11.41 10.75 2.62
CA ARG A 92 -9.98 11.05 2.48
C ARG A 92 -9.13 9.85 2.86
N ASP A 93 -9.49 9.14 3.91
CA ASP A 93 -8.79 7.93 4.36
C ASP A 93 -8.93 6.78 3.35
N LEU A 94 -10.17 6.51 2.90
CA LEU A 94 -10.45 5.52 1.85
C LEU A 94 -9.70 5.84 0.56
N ARG A 95 -9.61 7.12 0.17
CA ARG A 95 -8.81 7.54 -0.98
C ARG A 95 -7.32 7.28 -0.74
N GLY A 96 -6.81 7.55 0.46
CA GLY A 96 -5.43 7.22 0.84
C GLY A 96 -5.14 5.72 0.72
N MET A 97 -6.07 4.87 1.18
CA MET A 97 -5.98 3.41 1.04
C MET A 97 -6.05 2.95 -0.41
N ALA A 98 -6.94 3.54 -1.23
CA ALA A 98 -7.03 3.24 -2.65
C ALA A 98 -5.73 3.61 -3.40
N GLU A 99 -5.12 4.75 -3.07
CA GLU A 99 -3.85 5.17 -3.65
C GLU A 99 -2.68 4.28 -3.21
N SER A 100 -2.64 3.84 -1.94
CA SER A 100 -1.59 2.94 -1.45
C SER A 100 -1.70 1.54 -2.06
N THR A 101 -2.91 0.99 -2.17
CA THR A 101 -3.17 -0.31 -2.82
C THR A 101 -2.83 -0.26 -4.32
N ALA A 102 -3.17 0.83 -5.01
CA ALA A 102 -2.78 1.04 -6.42
C ALA A 102 -1.25 1.10 -6.58
N LYS A 103 -0.53 1.76 -5.67
CA LYS A 103 0.95 1.78 -5.68
C LYS A 103 1.53 0.39 -5.48
N LEU A 104 1.04 -0.36 -4.49
CA LEU A 104 1.50 -1.72 -4.21
C LEU A 104 1.25 -2.66 -5.40
N SER A 105 0.07 -2.57 -6.02
CA SER A 105 -0.27 -3.36 -7.21
C SER A 105 0.64 -3.03 -8.40
N ASN A 106 0.97 -1.75 -8.60
CA ASN A 106 1.90 -1.36 -9.65
C ASN A 106 3.34 -1.85 -9.37
N GLU A 107 3.76 -1.85 -8.11
CA GLU A 107 5.07 -2.37 -7.70
C GLU A 107 5.17 -3.89 -7.91
N THR A 108 4.15 -4.65 -7.48
CA THR A 108 4.13 -6.10 -7.70
C THR A 108 4.11 -6.45 -9.19
N ARG A 109 3.39 -5.67 -10.02
CA ARG A 109 3.41 -5.81 -11.48
C ARG A 109 4.79 -5.56 -12.08
N LYS A 110 5.51 -4.54 -11.61
CA LYS A 110 6.90 -4.27 -12.05
C LYS A 110 7.83 -5.40 -11.65
N ASN A 111 7.75 -5.87 -10.41
CA ASN A 111 8.56 -6.98 -9.91
C ASN A 111 8.31 -8.27 -10.70
N PHE A 112 7.05 -8.55 -11.06
CA PHE A 112 6.71 -9.69 -11.91
C PHE A 112 7.33 -9.56 -13.31
N SER A 113 7.17 -8.39 -13.95
CA SER A 113 7.78 -8.14 -15.27
C SER A 113 9.30 -8.27 -15.25
N HIS A 114 9.95 -7.86 -14.16
CA HIS A 114 11.39 -7.98 -14.00
C HIS A 114 11.83 -9.45 -13.89
N ARG A 115 11.16 -10.22 -13.02
CA ARG A 115 11.43 -11.66 -12.86
C ARG A 115 11.19 -12.45 -14.15
N GLU A 116 10.17 -12.09 -14.91
CA GLU A 116 9.90 -12.73 -16.20
C GLU A 116 11.03 -12.47 -17.20
N MET A 117 11.56 -11.24 -17.24
CA MET A 117 12.72 -10.92 -18.08
C MET A 117 13.98 -11.68 -17.63
N GLU A 118 14.25 -11.74 -16.33
CA GLU A 118 15.37 -12.52 -15.78
C GLU A 118 15.24 -14.01 -16.12
N ARG A 119 14.01 -14.54 -16.04
CA ARG A 119 13.71 -15.93 -16.39
C ARG A 119 14.00 -16.20 -17.86
N LEU A 120 13.56 -15.33 -18.77
CA LEU A 120 13.82 -15.50 -20.20
C LEU A 120 15.32 -15.49 -20.51
N VAL A 121 16.09 -14.59 -19.88
CA VAL A 121 17.55 -14.56 -20.01
C VAL A 121 18.20 -15.84 -19.48
N ALA A 122 17.75 -16.33 -18.33
CA ALA A 122 18.25 -17.59 -17.77
C ALA A 122 17.91 -18.79 -18.65
N GLU A 123 16.69 -18.85 -19.21
CA GLU A 123 16.27 -19.90 -20.14
C GLU A 123 17.11 -19.87 -21.42
N GLU A 124 17.39 -18.69 -21.98
CA GLU A 124 18.26 -18.53 -23.15
C GLU A 124 19.69 -19.00 -22.85
N ALA A 125 20.26 -18.63 -21.69
CA ALA A 125 21.58 -19.08 -21.27
C ALA A 125 21.65 -20.61 -21.10
N ILE A 126 20.62 -21.23 -20.51
CA ILE A 126 20.52 -22.68 -20.39
C ILE A 126 20.48 -23.35 -21.77
N GLN A 127 19.68 -22.81 -22.70
CA GLN A 127 19.61 -23.35 -24.06
C GLN A 127 20.94 -23.22 -24.81
N ALA A 128 21.65 -22.09 -24.65
CA ALA A 128 22.97 -21.90 -25.23
C ALA A 128 23.98 -22.94 -24.70
N ASN A 129 24.04 -23.12 -23.38
CA ASN A 129 24.92 -24.10 -22.74
C ASN A 129 24.60 -25.54 -23.19
N LEU A 130 23.32 -25.88 -23.33
CA LEU A 130 22.91 -27.20 -23.82
C LEU A 130 23.35 -27.44 -25.28
N ARG A 131 23.26 -26.41 -26.13
CA ARG A 131 23.75 -26.50 -27.51
C ARG A 131 25.25 -26.69 -27.56
N GLU A 132 26.01 -25.91 -26.79
CA GLU A 132 27.47 -26.05 -26.69
C GLU A 132 27.87 -27.46 -26.23
N LEU A 133 27.22 -27.99 -25.20
CA LEU A 133 27.50 -29.34 -24.71
C LEU A 133 27.19 -30.43 -25.76
N LEU A 134 26.12 -30.26 -26.54
CA LEU A 134 25.79 -31.18 -27.64
C LEU A 134 26.82 -31.10 -28.77
N GLU A 135 27.26 -29.89 -29.14
CA GLU A 135 28.31 -29.69 -30.15
C GLU A 135 29.63 -30.33 -29.71
N ASP A 136 30.04 -30.13 -28.46
CA ASP A 136 31.27 -30.72 -27.93
C ASP A 136 31.18 -32.24 -27.82
N SER A 137 30.02 -32.77 -27.43
CA SER A 137 29.75 -34.22 -27.46
C SER A 137 29.88 -34.76 -28.89
N GLN A 138 29.35 -34.06 -29.88
CA GLN A 138 29.47 -34.44 -31.29
C GLN A 138 30.91 -34.37 -31.80
N ARG A 139 31.67 -33.31 -31.45
CA ARG A 139 33.10 -33.19 -31.79
C ARG A 139 33.91 -34.33 -31.19
N SER A 140 33.67 -34.67 -29.92
CA SER A 140 34.31 -35.79 -29.24
C SER A 140 34.02 -37.12 -29.96
N ARG A 141 32.76 -37.39 -30.33
CA ARG A 141 32.39 -38.59 -31.11
C ARG A 141 33.07 -38.65 -32.48
N ASN A 142 33.21 -37.51 -33.15
CA ASN A 142 33.90 -37.44 -34.43
C ASN A 142 35.40 -37.74 -34.28
N GLN A 143 36.04 -37.22 -33.22
CA GLN A 143 37.46 -37.51 -32.90
C GLN A 143 37.68 -38.99 -32.58
N ILE A 144 36.82 -39.58 -31.74
CA ILE A 144 36.81 -41.02 -31.42
C ILE A 144 36.67 -41.85 -32.70
N SER A 145 35.76 -41.46 -33.60
CA SER A 145 35.56 -42.16 -34.88
C SER A 145 36.78 -42.06 -35.80
N ALA A 146 37.43 -40.89 -35.84
CA ALA A 146 38.66 -40.69 -36.60
C ALA A 146 39.83 -41.53 -36.05
N LEU A 147 39.99 -41.59 -34.73
CA LEU A 147 40.99 -42.44 -34.06
C LEU A 147 40.75 -43.92 -34.35
N ARG A 148 39.49 -44.37 -34.35
CA ARG A 148 39.13 -45.74 -34.72
C ARG A 148 39.51 -46.06 -36.16
N GLY A 149 39.25 -45.14 -37.10
CA GLY A 149 39.67 -45.28 -38.50
C GLY A 149 41.18 -45.39 -38.65
N LEU A 150 41.94 -44.58 -37.90
CA LEU A 150 43.40 -44.63 -37.89
C LEU A 150 43.93 -45.94 -37.31
N GLY A 151 43.30 -46.45 -36.24
CA GLY A 151 43.63 -47.77 -35.67
C GLY A 151 43.43 -48.92 -36.68
N MET A 152 42.34 -48.89 -37.44
CA MET A 152 42.07 -49.86 -38.50
C MET A 152 43.14 -49.80 -39.61
N SER A 153 43.46 -48.60 -40.10
CA SER A 153 44.49 -48.41 -41.13
C SER A 153 45.88 -48.86 -40.65
N LEU A 154 46.23 -48.63 -39.39
CA LEU A 154 47.49 -49.08 -38.81
C LEU A 154 47.57 -50.61 -38.75
N ALA A 155 46.46 -51.28 -38.40
CA ALA A 155 46.37 -52.73 -38.41
C ALA A 155 46.53 -53.30 -39.83
N ASP A 156 45.94 -52.66 -40.84
CA ASP A 156 46.09 -53.04 -42.25
C ASP A 156 47.54 -52.87 -42.73
N VAL A 157 48.21 -51.77 -42.37
CA VAL A 157 49.63 -51.55 -42.69
C VAL A 157 50.51 -52.60 -42.03
N ALA A 158 50.27 -52.93 -40.76
CA ALA A 158 51.01 -53.99 -40.06
C ALA A 158 50.80 -55.36 -40.74
N GLY A 159 49.57 -55.67 -41.16
CA GLY A 159 49.25 -56.88 -41.92
C GLY A 159 49.94 -56.93 -43.28
N PHE A 160 49.99 -55.81 -44.00
CA PHE A 160 50.72 -55.69 -45.26
C PHE A 160 52.23 -55.87 -45.06
N MET A 161 52.83 -55.22 -44.07
CA MET A 161 54.25 -55.38 -43.74
C MET A 161 54.61 -56.85 -43.45
N GLN A 162 53.76 -57.54 -42.68
CA GLN A 162 53.91 -58.97 -42.40
C GLN A 162 53.82 -59.82 -43.68
N MET A 163 52.88 -59.50 -44.58
CA MET A 163 52.72 -60.19 -45.86
C MET A 163 53.95 -60.00 -46.77
N VAL A 164 54.47 -58.78 -46.85
CA VAL A 164 55.69 -58.46 -47.61
C VAL A 164 56.90 -59.21 -47.04
N GLU A 165 57.05 -59.27 -45.71
CA GLU A 165 58.11 -60.04 -45.06
C GLU A 165 58.04 -61.53 -45.43
N LEU A 166 56.83 -62.10 -45.47
CA LEU A 166 56.59 -63.49 -45.88
C LEU A 166 56.91 -63.73 -47.36
N GLN A 167 56.56 -62.80 -48.26
CA GLN A 167 56.69 -62.98 -49.71
C GLN A 167 58.14 -62.83 -50.21
N PHE A 168 58.92 -61.92 -49.63
CA PHE A 168 60.30 -61.66 -50.05
C PHE A 168 61.36 -62.43 -49.23
N GLY A 169 60.96 -63.15 -48.19
CA GLY A 169 61.89 -63.94 -47.35
C GLY A 169 62.91 -63.09 -46.57
N ILE A 170 62.66 -61.78 -46.43
CA ILE A 170 63.56 -60.82 -45.77
C ILE A 170 63.58 -61.03 -44.23
N GLY A 171 62.67 -61.85 -43.69
CA GLY A 171 62.43 -62.05 -42.25
C GLY A 171 63.48 -62.82 -41.42
N SER A 172 64.74 -62.93 -41.86
CA SER A 172 65.79 -63.64 -41.10
C SER A 172 66.63 -62.75 -40.16
N GLY A 173 66.50 -61.43 -40.23
CA GLY A 173 67.16 -60.53 -39.26
C GLY A 173 66.24 -60.28 -38.07
N SER A 174 66.54 -60.81 -36.89
CA SER A 174 65.65 -60.79 -35.70
C SER A 174 65.28 -59.39 -35.15
N LYS A 175 65.71 -58.31 -35.79
CA LYS A 175 65.64 -56.95 -35.24
C LYS A 175 64.32 -56.22 -35.56
N ASP A 176 63.69 -56.49 -36.70
CA ASP A 176 62.50 -55.74 -37.16
C ASP A 176 61.15 -56.39 -36.81
N LYS A 177 61.12 -57.65 -36.35
CA LYS A 177 59.86 -58.33 -35.95
C LYS A 177 59.12 -57.61 -34.82
N TYR A 178 59.85 -56.87 -33.99
CA TYR A 178 59.26 -56.08 -32.90
C TYR A 178 58.48 -54.85 -33.38
N GLY A 179 58.79 -54.32 -34.58
CA GLY A 179 58.10 -53.15 -35.11
C GLY A 179 56.66 -53.46 -35.49
N ILE A 180 56.45 -54.56 -36.23
CA ILE A 180 55.13 -55.00 -36.70
C ILE A 180 54.22 -55.34 -35.53
N GLU A 181 54.73 -56.10 -34.55
CA GLU A 181 53.94 -56.49 -33.38
C GLU A 181 53.56 -55.28 -32.52
N ARG A 182 54.45 -54.28 -32.41
CA ARG A 182 54.16 -53.05 -31.69
C ARG A 182 53.06 -52.23 -32.36
N LEU A 183 53.02 -52.18 -33.70
CA LEU A 183 51.94 -51.52 -34.43
C LEU A 183 50.60 -52.24 -34.22
N ARG A 184 50.60 -53.57 -34.20
CA ARG A 184 49.40 -54.39 -33.95
C ARG A 184 48.89 -54.21 -32.52
N LEU A 185 49.78 -54.23 -31.54
CA LEU A 185 49.45 -53.98 -30.13
C LEU A 185 48.92 -52.56 -29.92
N LEU A 186 49.51 -51.56 -30.58
CA LEU A 186 49.06 -50.17 -30.49
C LEU A 186 47.67 -49.99 -31.13
N ALA A 187 47.39 -50.64 -32.26
CA ALA A 187 46.06 -50.64 -32.87
C ALA A 187 45.02 -51.30 -31.94
N LEU A 188 45.35 -52.44 -31.33
CA LEU A 188 44.48 -53.12 -30.36
C LEU A 188 44.24 -52.29 -29.10
N GLN A 189 45.26 -51.59 -28.60
CA GLN A 189 45.13 -50.73 -27.42
C GLN A 189 44.22 -49.53 -27.69
N ILE A 190 44.39 -48.87 -28.85
CA ILE A 190 43.49 -47.78 -29.26
C ILE A 190 42.05 -48.32 -29.34
N GLN A 191 41.84 -49.50 -29.90
CA GLN A 191 40.52 -50.10 -30.01
C GLN A 191 39.91 -50.47 -28.65
N SER A 192 40.69 -51.01 -27.70
CA SER A 192 40.21 -51.34 -26.36
C SER A 192 39.89 -50.10 -25.52
N ASP A 193 40.70 -49.05 -25.63
CA ASP A 193 40.49 -47.80 -24.88
C ASP A 193 39.23 -47.08 -25.39
N LEU A 194 38.95 -47.17 -26.71
CA LEU A 194 37.73 -46.63 -27.32
C LEU A 194 36.47 -47.40 -26.88
N ASP A 195 36.51 -48.74 -26.81
CA ASP A 195 35.36 -49.56 -26.38
C ASP A 195 35.07 -49.38 -24.87
N ASN A 196 36.10 -49.23 -24.04
CA ASN A 196 35.94 -48.97 -22.60
C ASN A 196 35.42 -47.56 -22.31
N GLY A 197 35.87 -46.54 -23.06
CA GLY A 197 35.42 -45.16 -22.90
C GLY A 197 33.96 -44.91 -23.28
N MET A 198 33.34 -45.84 -24.02
CA MET A 198 31.97 -45.70 -24.50
C MET A 198 30.93 -46.34 -23.57
N GLN A 199 31.33 -46.95 -22.45
CA GLN A 199 30.40 -47.28 -21.38
C GLN A 199 29.96 -45.96 -20.71
N PRO A 200 28.69 -45.55 -20.86
CA PRO A 200 28.22 -44.33 -20.22
C PRO A 200 28.26 -44.56 -18.71
N GLU A 201 29.22 -43.93 -18.03
CA GLU A 201 29.25 -43.78 -16.57
C GLU A 201 27.95 -43.14 -16.01
N GLY A 202 27.05 -42.66 -16.88
CA GLY A 202 25.73 -42.14 -16.54
C GLY A 202 24.71 -43.16 -16.02
N SER A 203 25.02 -44.46 -15.90
CA SER A 203 24.11 -45.44 -15.27
C SER A 203 24.26 -45.57 -13.75
N ARG A 204 25.09 -44.72 -13.11
CA ARG A 204 24.95 -44.46 -11.67
C ARG A 204 23.83 -43.44 -11.49
N ALA A 205 22.60 -43.94 -11.38
CA ALA A 205 21.46 -43.13 -10.98
C ALA A 205 21.84 -42.30 -9.73
N PRO A 206 21.59 -40.99 -9.72
CA PRO A 206 21.84 -40.18 -8.54
C PRO A 206 21.05 -40.80 -7.38
N GLN A 207 21.73 -41.25 -6.34
CA GLN A 207 21.07 -41.54 -5.07
C GLN A 207 20.49 -40.21 -4.59
N ILE A 208 19.20 -40.01 -4.84
CA ILE A 208 18.44 -38.89 -4.30
C ILE A 208 18.39 -39.12 -2.79
N ASP A 209 19.28 -38.44 -2.08
CA ASP A 209 19.30 -38.36 -0.63
C ASP A 209 17.99 -37.69 -0.18
N LYS A 210 17.01 -38.52 0.19
CA LYS A 210 15.73 -38.07 0.73
C LYS A 210 15.94 -37.60 2.16
N ARG A 211 16.47 -36.40 2.35
CA ARG A 211 16.41 -35.75 3.67
C ARG A 211 15.03 -35.13 3.87
N PRO A 212 14.37 -35.40 5.01
CA PRO A 212 13.10 -34.77 5.33
C PRO A 212 13.33 -33.28 5.62
N VAL A 213 12.61 -32.42 4.90
CA VAL A 213 12.48 -31.00 5.26
C VAL A 213 11.50 -30.95 6.44
N THR A 214 11.97 -30.41 7.55
CA THR A 214 11.18 -30.17 8.78
C THR A 214 10.77 -28.72 8.86
#